data_AF-A0A8P4GL98-F1
#
_entry.id   AF-A0A8P4GL98-F1
#
_cell.length_a   1.000
_cell.length_b   1.000
_cell.length_c   1.000
_cell.angle_alpha   90.00
_cell.angle_beta   90.00
_cell.angle_gamma   90.00
#
_symmetry.space_group_name_H-M   'P 1'
#
loop_
_entity.id
_entity.type
_entity.pdbx_description
1 polymer ?
#
loop_
_entity_poly.entity_id
_entity_poly.type
_entity_poly.pdbx_seq_one_letter_code
_entity_poly.pdbx_strand_id
1 'polypeptide(L)'
;VLFLKLNCAGAMVDVSKWPLFSLLSTEELATVRQACVFGTSANEVIYITHGNEVFGFGLNSSSCLGTGDSLSTIVPKKLDFLRGKKVVSLSYGSGPHVLLATDDGQLFAWGHNGYSQMGNGTTNQGMSPVLVTANLQNKKVREVACGSHHSMALTHDGEVFAWGYNNCGQIGSGSTANQPYPRKVTGCLQGKSAVAITCGQTSSMAVIDNGEVYGWGYNGNGQLGIGNNGNQLTPCRLTALQGLCIQQIVSGYGHCLALTDEGLLYAWGANTYGQLGTGNKSNHLSPVQIMADKERIVEVAACHSTHTSAAKTQSGQVYMWGQCRGQSIVMPHLTHFINTDDVFACFATPSVMWRLMSMEHDDFLTVAEALRKEFDSPETADLKFSVEGKCIHVHKAVLKIRCEHFRSMFRSQWTEDQQDVIEIGQFSYPVYRSFLQFLYTDTVDLPPEDAIGLLDLATSYCENRLKRLCQQIIKRGITVENAFTLLSAAIRYDAEDLEVFCFRFCVNHLTQVTQTGAFWQVDGGMLKEFISKASRCGAFKN
;
A
#
# COMPACT_ATOMS: atom_id res chain seq x y z
N VAL A 1 8.70 13.48 27.68
CA VAL A 1 8.84 12.09 27.19
C VAL A 1 8.88 12.13 25.67
N LEU A 2 10.06 12.44 25.13
CA LEU A 2 10.40 12.20 23.73
C LEU A 2 10.88 10.74 23.63
N PHE A 3 10.43 9.98 22.63
CA PHE A 3 11.26 9.25 21.65
C PHE A 3 10.37 8.35 20.78
N LEU A 4 10.75 8.25 19.49
CA LEU A 4 10.27 7.31 18.46
C LEU A 4 8.92 7.61 17.79
N LYS A 5 8.87 8.69 17.00
CA LYS A 5 8.24 8.61 15.67
C LYS A 5 9.26 7.98 14.73
N LEU A 6 9.28 6.65 14.68
CA LEU A 6 9.91 5.93 13.59
C LEU A 6 9.12 6.25 12.31
N ASN A 7 9.87 6.51 11.24
CA ASN A 7 9.38 6.63 9.88
C ASN A 7 8.38 5.51 9.58
N CYS A 8 7.10 5.83 9.43
CA CYS A 8 6.22 5.04 8.58
C CYS A 8 6.52 5.44 7.14
N ALA A 9 7.69 5.04 6.64
CA ALA A 9 7.76 4.67 5.23
C ALA A 9 6.72 3.56 5.06
N GLY A 10 5.82 3.67 4.08
CA GLY A 10 4.88 2.61 3.78
C GLY A 10 5.65 1.30 3.71
N ALA A 11 5.40 0.41 4.67
CA ALA A 11 6.23 -0.77 4.83
C ALA A 11 5.98 -1.71 3.65
N MET A 12 6.96 -1.72 2.74
CA MET A 12 7.04 -2.59 1.58
C MET A 12 6.78 -4.04 2.01
N VAL A 13 5.93 -4.75 1.28
CA VAL A 13 5.75 -6.18 1.52
C VAL A 13 7.01 -6.88 1.03
N ASP A 14 7.68 -7.60 1.91
CA ASP A 14 8.98 -8.20 1.64
C ASP A 14 8.82 -9.66 1.18
N VAL A 15 9.07 -9.93 -0.11
CA VAL A 15 9.03 -11.30 -0.68
C VAL A 15 10.08 -12.22 -0.08
N SER A 16 11.13 -11.67 0.54
CA SER A 16 12.16 -12.49 1.20
C SER A 16 11.61 -13.34 2.35
N LYS A 17 10.39 -13.02 2.85
CA LYS A 17 9.66 -13.85 3.81
C LYS A 17 9.27 -15.22 3.26
N TRP A 18 9.20 -15.37 1.95
CA TRP A 18 9.08 -16.67 1.30
C TRP A 18 10.46 -17.24 0.99
N PRO A 19 10.85 -18.39 1.56
CA PRO A 19 12.22 -18.90 1.47
C PRO A 19 12.78 -19.04 0.06
N LEU A 20 11.95 -19.28 -0.96
CA LEU A 20 12.41 -19.40 -2.36
C LEU A 20 13.06 -18.13 -2.88
N PHE A 21 12.62 -16.95 -2.43
CA PHE A 21 13.20 -15.68 -2.85
C PHE A 21 14.60 -15.45 -2.27
N SER A 22 15.03 -16.23 -1.26
CA SER A 22 16.42 -16.19 -0.79
C SER A 22 17.42 -16.78 -1.80
N LEU A 23 16.92 -17.39 -2.89
CA LEU A 23 17.74 -17.88 -4.00
C LEU A 23 18.11 -16.77 -4.99
N LEU A 24 17.43 -15.62 -4.93
CA LEU A 24 17.67 -14.47 -5.80
C LEU A 24 18.69 -13.52 -5.18
N SER A 25 19.52 -12.91 -6.02
CA SER A 25 20.41 -11.82 -5.62
C SER A 25 19.61 -10.56 -5.22
N THR A 26 20.26 -9.64 -4.50
CA THR A 26 19.63 -8.36 -4.13
C THR A 26 19.23 -7.52 -5.35
N GLU A 27 19.99 -7.61 -6.44
CA GLU A 27 19.69 -6.94 -7.70
C GLU A 27 18.44 -7.54 -8.37
N GLU A 28 18.33 -8.87 -8.42
CA GLU A 28 17.15 -9.55 -8.97
C GLU A 28 15.91 -9.25 -8.14
N LEU A 29 16.00 -9.31 -6.81
CA LEU A 29 14.90 -8.96 -5.90
C LEU A 29 14.40 -7.53 -6.13
N ALA A 30 15.30 -6.58 -6.37
CA ALA A 30 14.94 -5.20 -6.67
C ALA A 30 14.20 -5.04 -8.02
N THR A 31 14.25 -6.05 -8.91
CA THR A 31 13.46 -6.03 -10.14
C THR A 31 12.03 -6.53 -9.96
N VAL A 32 11.73 -7.25 -8.88
CA VAL A 32 10.43 -7.91 -8.65
C VAL A 32 9.35 -6.86 -8.39
N ARG A 33 8.39 -6.75 -9.31
CA ARG A 33 7.21 -5.89 -9.19
C ARG A 33 6.03 -6.63 -8.58
N GLN A 34 5.82 -7.88 -8.98
CA GLN A 34 4.74 -8.71 -8.45
C GLN A 34 5.22 -10.15 -8.25
N ALA A 35 4.62 -10.86 -7.30
CA ALA A 35 4.98 -12.24 -7.01
C ALA A 35 3.76 -13.06 -6.58
N CYS A 36 3.82 -14.36 -6.87
CA CYS A 36 2.89 -15.36 -6.40
C CYS A 36 3.66 -16.64 -6.03
N VAL A 37 3.63 -17.01 -4.75
CA VAL A 37 4.11 -18.31 -4.26
C VAL A 37 2.92 -19.22 -4.03
N PHE A 38 2.98 -20.43 -4.59
CA PHE A 38 1.85 -21.35 -4.62
C PHE A 38 2.29 -22.81 -4.52
N GLY A 39 1.31 -23.71 -4.66
CA GLY A 39 1.49 -25.16 -4.64
C GLY A 39 1.36 -25.78 -3.25
N THR A 40 1.33 -27.11 -3.19
CA THR A 40 1.01 -27.85 -1.96
C THR A 40 2.06 -27.71 -0.86
N SER A 41 3.29 -27.36 -1.25
CA SER A 41 4.42 -27.16 -0.34
C SER A 41 4.92 -25.71 -0.34
N ALA A 42 4.20 -24.79 -0.98
CA ALA A 42 4.64 -23.41 -1.22
C ALA A 42 6.03 -23.33 -1.86
N ASN A 43 6.30 -24.20 -2.85
CA ASN A 43 7.61 -24.36 -3.47
C ASN A 43 7.63 -23.89 -4.94
N GLU A 44 6.55 -23.27 -5.41
CA GLU A 44 6.36 -22.85 -6.79
C GLU A 44 6.20 -21.33 -6.84
N VAL A 45 6.97 -20.66 -7.68
CA VAL A 45 6.98 -19.19 -7.79
C VAL A 45 6.73 -18.78 -9.23
N ILE A 46 5.83 -17.81 -9.39
CA ILE A 46 5.80 -16.94 -10.56
C ILE A 46 5.99 -15.51 -10.07
N TYR A 47 6.93 -14.79 -10.67
CA TYR A 47 7.12 -13.37 -10.39
C TYR A 47 7.19 -12.56 -11.68
N ILE A 48 6.84 -11.28 -11.58
CA ILE A 48 6.85 -10.32 -12.68
C ILE A 48 7.79 -9.18 -12.31
N THR A 49 8.67 -8.78 -13.24
CA THR A 49 9.59 -7.67 -13.03
C THR A 49 8.95 -6.30 -13.32
N HIS A 50 9.60 -5.20 -12.95
CA HIS A 50 9.21 -3.84 -13.36
C HIS A 50 9.23 -3.67 -14.90
N GLY A 51 10.01 -4.49 -15.62
CA GLY A 51 9.99 -4.57 -17.08
C GLY A 51 8.82 -5.37 -17.68
N ASN A 52 7.88 -5.84 -16.85
CA ASN A 52 6.78 -6.76 -17.23
C ASN A 52 7.26 -8.10 -17.80
N GLU A 53 8.43 -8.56 -17.39
CA GLU A 53 8.93 -9.89 -17.73
C GLU A 53 8.44 -10.89 -16.69
N VAL A 54 7.93 -12.04 -17.14
CA VAL A 54 7.39 -13.08 -16.26
C VAL A 54 8.42 -14.20 -16.12
N PHE A 55 8.71 -14.58 -14.88
CA PHE A 55 9.64 -15.64 -14.54
C PHE A 55 8.98 -16.69 -13.66
N GLY A 56 9.40 -17.94 -13.83
CA GLY A 56 8.97 -19.08 -13.03
C GLY A 56 10.17 -19.86 -12.50
N PHE A 57 10.11 -20.26 -11.23
CA PHE A 57 11.08 -21.17 -10.63
C PHE A 57 10.49 -21.90 -9.41
N GLY A 58 11.24 -22.90 -8.94
CA GLY A 58 10.88 -23.78 -7.85
C GLY A 58 10.54 -25.20 -8.32
N LEU A 59 9.65 -25.85 -7.59
CA LEU A 59 9.08 -27.14 -7.94
C LEU A 59 8.20 -26.97 -9.20
N ASN A 60 8.28 -27.91 -10.14
CA ASN A 60 7.48 -27.87 -11.36
C ASN A 60 6.49 -29.04 -11.41
N SER A 61 5.72 -29.18 -10.33
CA SER A 61 4.70 -30.24 -10.24
C SER A 61 3.61 -29.97 -11.28
N SER A 62 3.28 -30.99 -12.09
CA SER A 62 2.32 -30.84 -13.19
C SER A 62 2.63 -29.70 -14.19
N SER A 63 3.91 -29.36 -14.39
CA SER A 63 4.35 -28.28 -15.29
C SER A 63 3.77 -26.90 -14.97
N CYS A 64 3.46 -26.64 -13.70
CA CYS A 64 2.83 -25.40 -13.26
C CYS A 64 3.71 -24.14 -13.36
N LEU A 65 5.02 -24.27 -13.61
CA LEU A 65 5.89 -23.11 -13.86
C LEU A 65 5.75 -22.56 -15.29
N GLY A 66 5.16 -23.32 -16.23
CA GLY A 66 4.94 -22.84 -17.59
C GLY A 66 6.23 -22.66 -18.42
N THR A 67 7.32 -23.32 -18.03
CA THR A 67 8.66 -23.17 -18.61
C THR A 67 8.87 -23.91 -19.94
N GLY A 68 7.85 -24.60 -20.46
CA GLY A 68 7.94 -25.46 -21.64
C GLY A 68 8.48 -26.85 -21.37
N ASP A 69 8.75 -27.18 -20.11
CA ASP A 69 9.20 -28.49 -19.64
C ASP A 69 8.50 -28.88 -18.33
N SER A 70 8.81 -30.07 -17.81
CA SER A 70 8.34 -30.55 -16.51
C SER A 70 9.45 -30.54 -15.45
N LEU A 71 10.53 -29.80 -15.68
CA LEU A 71 11.72 -29.82 -14.82
C LEU A 71 11.60 -28.75 -13.75
N SER A 72 11.88 -29.14 -12.52
CA SER A 72 12.02 -28.18 -11.41
C SER A 72 13.34 -27.42 -11.56
N THR A 73 13.38 -26.17 -11.14
CA THR A 73 14.55 -25.31 -11.27
C THR A 73 14.66 -24.37 -10.08
N ILE A 74 15.85 -24.23 -9.51
CA ILE A 74 16.10 -23.19 -8.50
C ILE A 74 16.50 -21.86 -9.15
N VAL A 75 16.84 -21.89 -10.44
CA VAL A 75 17.19 -20.70 -11.23
C VAL A 75 15.94 -20.18 -11.94
N PRO A 76 15.62 -18.88 -11.84
CA PRO A 76 14.56 -18.25 -12.63
C PRO A 76 14.64 -18.54 -14.11
N LYS A 77 13.56 -19.09 -14.67
CA LYS A 77 13.38 -19.22 -16.11
C LYS A 77 12.35 -18.20 -16.59
N LYS A 78 12.70 -17.47 -17.64
CA LYS A 78 11.79 -16.53 -18.28
C LYS A 78 10.71 -17.27 -19.07
N LEU A 79 9.46 -16.82 -18.96
CA LEU A 79 8.32 -17.33 -19.73
C LEU A 79 8.17 -16.49 -21.01
N ASP A 80 8.95 -16.82 -22.04
CA ASP A 80 8.98 -16.03 -23.29
C ASP A 80 7.62 -15.94 -24.02
N PHE A 81 6.71 -16.89 -23.79
CA PHE A 81 5.34 -16.85 -24.30
C PHE A 81 4.53 -15.63 -23.81
N LEU A 82 4.90 -15.07 -22.67
CA LEU A 82 4.26 -13.90 -22.06
C LEU A 82 5.04 -12.60 -22.32
N ARG A 83 6.02 -12.62 -23.25
CA ARG A 83 6.83 -11.44 -23.56
C ARG A 83 5.97 -10.28 -24.05
N GLY A 84 6.16 -9.11 -23.44
CA GLY A 84 5.43 -7.89 -23.79
C GLY A 84 3.98 -7.86 -23.27
N LYS A 85 3.60 -8.80 -22.39
CA LYS A 85 2.29 -8.83 -21.76
C LYS A 85 2.37 -8.28 -20.34
N LYS A 86 1.55 -7.28 -20.04
CA LYS A 86 1.44 -6.74 -18.68
C LYS A 86 0.41 -7.55 -17.91
N VAL A 87 0.87 -8.27 -16.89
CA VAL A 87 0.03 -9.10 -16.03
C VAL A 87 -0.77 -8.23 -15.06
N VAL A 88 -2.07 -8.49 -14.95
CA VAL A 88 -2.98 -7.78 -14.02
C VAL A 88 -3.62 -8.71 -13.00
N SER A 89 -3.78 -9.99 -13.30
CA SER A 89 -4.35 -10.98 -12.38
C SER A 89 -3.71 -12.35 -12.59
N LEU A 90 -3.47 -13.08 -11.51
CA LEU A 90 -2.93 -14.43 -11.52
C LEU A 90 -3.58 -15.24 -10.40
N SER A 91 -4.01 -16.47 -10.72
CA SER A 91 -4.55 -17.41 -9.74
C SER A 91 -4.09 -18.84 -10.03
N TYR A 92 -4.13 -19.71 -9.04
CA TYR A 92 -3.61 -21.08 -9.12
C TYR A 92 -4.50 -22.08 -8.38
N GLY A 93 -4.46 -23.37 -8.77
CA GLY A 93 -5.19 -24.46 -8.10
C GLY A 93 -4.32 -25.48 -7.34
N SER A 94 -4.92 -26.58 -6.84
CA SER A 94 -4.29 -27.53 -5.89
C SER A 94 -3.59 -28.76 -6.49
N GLY A 95 -3.78 -29.07 -7.76
CA GLY A 95 -2.79 -29.82 -8.57
C GLY A 95 -2.37 -28.83 -9.63
N PRO A 96 -1.25 -28.12 -9.47
CA PRO A 96 -1.29 -26.70 -9.79
C PRO A 96 -1.47 -26.47 -11.28
N HIS A 97 -2.57 -25.78 -11.57
CA HIS A 97 -2.80 -25.09 -12.83
C HIS A 97 -2.78 -23.60 -12.52
N VAL A 98 -2.37 -22.81 -13.48
CA VAL A 98 -2.26 -21.35 -13.34
C VAL A 98 -3.14 -20.70 -14.39
N LEU A 99 -3.88 -19.69 -13.97
CA LEU A 99 -4.55 -18.74 -14.85
C LEU A 99 -3.87 -17.38 -14.71
N LEU A 100 -3.71 -16.69 -15.83
CA LEU A 100 -3.11 -15.38 -15.88
C LEU A 100 -3.91 -14.48 -16.83
N ALA A 101 -4.31 -13.31 -16.34
CA ALA A 101 -4.96 -12.29 -17.14
C ALA A 101 -4.02 -11.11 -17.37
N THR A 102 -4.08 -10.53 -18.56
CA THR A 102 -3.26 -9.39 -18.99
C THR A 102 -4.10 -8.12 -19.14
N ASP A 103 -3.45 -6.95 -19.15
CA ASP A 103 -4.10 -5.64 -19.25
C ASP A 103 -4.88 -5.42 -20.56
N ASP A 104 -4.44 -6.04 -21.65
CA ASP A 104 -5.14 -6.09 -22.94
C ASP A 104 -6.37 -7.02 -22.92
N GLY A 105 -6.59 -7.74 -21.82
CA GLY A 105 -7.76 -8.58 -21.57
C GLY A 105 -7.60 -10.05 -22.01
N GLN A 106 -6.39 -10.49 -22.36
CA GLN A 106 -6.14 -11.88 -22.73
C GLN A 106 -6.06 -12.79 -21.49
N LEU A 107 -6.43 -14.06 -21.68
CA LEU A 107 -6.39 -15.09 -20.64
C LEU A 107 -5.46 -16.22 -21.07
N PHE A 108 -4.48 -16.52 -20.23
CA PHE A 108 -3.56 -17.65 -20.41
C PHE A 108 -3.78 -18.69 -19.33
N ALA A 109 -3.61 -19.97 -19.70
CA ALA A 109 -3.67 -21.09 -18.77
C ALA A 109 -2.57 -22.12 -19.04
N TRP A 110 -2.06 -22.77 -18.00
CA TRP A 110 -1.12 -23.90 -18.08
C TRP A 110 -1.09 -24.73 -16.79
N GLY A 111 -0.28 -25.77 -16.76
CA GLY A 111 -0.13 -26.69 -15.64
C GLY A 111 -1.06 -27.91 -15.75
N HIS A 112 -1.54 -28.38 -14.61
CA HIS A 112 -2.40 -29.57 -14.54
C HIS A 112 -3.74 -29.37 -15.28
N ASN A 113 -4.17 -30.38 -16.04
CA ASN A 113 -5.37 -30.27 -16.86
C ASN A 113 -6.26 -31.54 -16.87
N GLY A 114 -6.11 -32.43 -15.89
CA GLY A 114 -6.82 -33.73 -15.87
C GLY A 114 -8.35 -33.63 -15.85
N TYR A 115 -8.90 -32.46 -15.50
CA TYR A 115 -10.33 -32.16 -15.48
C TYR A 115 -10.70 -30.98 -16.40
N SER A 116 -9.84 -30.66 -17.37
CA SER A 116 -9.99 -29.55 -18.32
C SER A 116 -9.93 -28.14 -17.72
N GLN A 117 -9.16 -27.96 -16.65
CA GLN A 117 -8.98 -26.68 -15.95
C GLN A 117 -8.34 -25.58 -16.81
N MET A 118 -7.64 -25.95 -17.89
CA MET A 118 -7.07 -24.98 -18.82
C MET A 118 -8.09 -24.41 -19.81
N GLY A 119 -9.29 -25.01 -19.94
CA GLY A 119 -10.34 -24.47 -20.80
C GLY A 119 -10.04 -24.53 -22.30
N ASN A 120 -9.09 -25.37 -22.72
CA ASN A 120 -8.62 -25.47 -24.10
C ASN A 120 -9.21 -26.65 -24.88
N GLY A 121 -10.26 -27.30 -24.35
CA GLY A 121 -10.88 -28.46 -25.00
C GLY A 121 -10.17 -29.78 -24.79
N THR A 122 -9.08 -29.82 -24.02
CA THR A 122 -8.29 -31.02 -23.79
C THR A 122 -8.24 -31.38 -22.30
N THR A 123 -7.66 -32.54 -22.00
CA THR A 123 -7.27 -32.96 -20.63
C THR A 123 -5.76 -33.15 -20.49
N ASN A 124 -4.99 -32.67 -21.46
CA ASN A 124 -3.54 -32.81 -21.48
C ASN A 124 -2.88 -31.70 -20.66
N GLN A 125 -1.90 -32.08 -19.84
CA GLN A 125 -1.11 -31.14 -19.05
C GLN A 125 -0.45 -30.09 -19.94
N GLY A 126 -0.52 -28.82 -19.54
CA GLY A 126 0.05 -27.68 -20.26
C GLY A 126 1.45 -27.35 -19.76
N MET A 127 2.48 -27.57 -20.59
CA MET A 127 3.86 -27.25 -20.23
C MET A 127 4.23 -25.77 -20.40
N SER A 128 3.47 -25.05 -21.23
CA SER A 128 3.65 -23.62 -21.51
C SER A 128 2.31 -22.90 -21.41
N PRO A 129 2.30 -21.58 -21.14
CA PRO A 129 1.10 -20.75 -21.23
C PRO A 129 0.41 -20.89 -22.59
N VAL A 130 -0.89 -21.23 -22.56
CA VAL A 130 -1.75 -21.30 -23.74
C VAL A 130 -2.82 -20.22 -23.65
N LEU A 131 -3.03 -19.48 -24.73
CA LEU A 131 -4.11 -18.51 -24.85
C LEU A 131 -5.47 -19.22 -24.88
N VAL A 132 -6.37 -18.86 -23.97
CA VAL A 132 -7.72 -19.41 -23.87
C VAL A 132 -8.68 -18.49 -24.63
N THR A 133 -9.14 -18.93 -25.80
CA THR A 133 -9.99 -18.11 -26.70
C THR A 133 -11.42 -18.60 -26.82
N ALA A 134 -11.68 -19.88 -26.56
CA ALA A 134 -12.99 -20.48 -26.72
C ALA A 134 -14.03 -19.78 -25.84
N ASN A 135 -15.13 -19.33 -26.46
CA ASN A 135 -16.22 -18.56 -25.84
C ASN A 135 -15.82 -17.19 -25.25
N LEU A 136 -14.58 -16.74 -25.48
CA LEU A 136 -14.04 -15.47 -24.98
C LEU A 136 -13.58 -14.53 -26.11
N GLN A 137 -13.86 -14.83 -27.39
CA GLN A 137 -13.25 -14.15 -28.54
C GLN A 137 -13.49 -12.63 -28.59
N ASN A 138 -14.58 -12.14 -28.00
CA ASN A 138 -14.92 -10.71 -27.93
C ASN A 138 -14.97 -10.21 -26.48
N LYS A 139 -14.24 -10.86 -25.58
CA LYS A 139 -14.26 -10.57 -24.15
C LYS A 139 -12.87 -10.22 -23.66
N LYS A 140 -12.81 -9.21 -22.80
CA LYS A 140 -11.59 -8.82 -22.10
C LYS A 140 -11.67 -9.30 -20.67
N VAL A 141 -10.82 -10.24 -20.28
CA VAL A 141 -10.73 -10.75 -18.91
C VAL A 141 -9.96 -9.75 -18.05
N ARG A 142 -10.44 -9.46 -16.83
CA ARG A 142 -9.75 -8.58 -15.88
C ARG A 142 -9.28 -9.29 -14.61
N GLU A 143 -9.97 -10.36 -14.22
CA GLU A 143 -9.71 -11.08 -12.98
C GLU A 143 -9.91 -12.59 -13.21
N VAL A 144 -9.07 -13.39 -12.56
CA VAL A 144 -9.14 -14.86 -12.59
C VAL A 144 -9.14 -15.43 -11.18
N ALA A 145 -9.84 -16.55 -10.99
CA ALA A 145 -9.84 -17.28 -9.73
C ALA A 145 -9.80 -18.79 -9.98
N CYS A 146 -9.01 -19.50 -9.20
CA CYS A 146 -8.84 -20.94 -9.28
C CYS A 146 -9.25 -21.60 -7.96
N GLY A 147 -10.03 -22.68 -8.06
CA GLY A 147 -10.20 -23.62 -6.95
C GLY A 147 -9.24 -24.79 -7.09
N SER A 148 -9.59 -25.94 -6.51
CA SER A 148 -8.72 -27.14 -6.58
C SER A 148 -8.43 -27.56 -8.02
N HIS A 149 -9.49 -27.71 -8.81
CA HIS A 149 -9.48 -28.20 -10.17
C HIS A 149 -10.54 -27.51 -11.06
N HIS A 150 -10.93 -26.28 -10.74
CA HIS A 150 -11.83 -25.50 -11.58
C HIS A 150 -11.35 -24.06 -11.64
N SER A 151 -11.80 -23.39 -12.68
CA SER A 151 -11.28 -22.10 -13.14
C SER A 151 -12.43 -21.14 -13.33
N MET A 152 -12.21 -19.88 -12.97
CA MET A 152 -13.13 -18.77 -13.19
C MET A 152 -12.41 -17.58 -13.81
N ALA A 153 -13.13 -16.86 -14.66
CA ALA A 153 -12.72 -15.58 -15.21
C ALA A 153 -13.85 -14.56 -15.11
N LEU A 154 -13.50 -13.33 -14.77
CA LEU A 154 -14.39 -12.17 -14.76
C LEU A 154 -13.97 -11.22 -15.88
N THR A 155 -14.91 -10.85 -16.73
CA THR A 155 -14.67 -9.91 -17.82
C THR A 155 -14.83 -8.45 -17.36
N HIS A 156 -14.34 -7.51 -18.17
CA HIS A 156 -14.56 -6.08 -17.97
C HIS A 156 -16.04 -5.68 -18.05
N ASP A 157 -16.86 -6.46 -18.77
CA ASP A 157 -18.31 -6.26 -18.85
C ASP A 157 -19.05 -6.79 -17.60
N GLY A 158 -18.32 -7.37 -16.64
CA GLY A 158 -18.88 -8.00 -15.44
C GLY A 158 -19.50 -9.37 -15.67
N GLU A 159 -19.15 -10.05 -16.76
CA GLU A 159 -19.61 -11.42 -17.01
C GLU A 159 -18.67 -12.43 -16.37
N VAL A 160 -19.25 -13.44 -15.72
CA VAL A 160 -18.51 -14.52 -15.07
C VAL A 160 -18.50 -15.75 -15.99
N PHE A 161 -17.31 -16.32 -16.20
CA PHE A 161 -17.10 -17.58 -16.90
C PHE A 161 -16.47 -18.59 -15.95
N ALA A 162 -16.87 -19.85 -16.06
CA ALA A 162 -16.29 -20.94 -15.27
C ALA A 162 -16.10 -22.21 -16.12
N TRP A 163 -15.05 -22.99 -15.82
CA TRP A 163 -14.76 -24.26 -16.49
C TRP A 163 -13.88 -25.21 -15.65
N GLY A 164 -13.66 -26.43 -16.13
CA GLY A 164 -12.92 -27.47 -15.43
C GLY A 164 -13.81 -28.47 -14.69
N TYR A 165 -13.32 -28.96 -13.54
CA TYR A 165 -14.00 -29.95 -12.70
C TYR A 165 -15.35 -29.44 -12.17
N ASN A 166 -16.41 -30.25 -12.24
CA ASN A 166 -17.77 -29.81 -11.93
C ASN A 166 -18.63 -30.77 -11.10
N ASN A 167 -18.06 -31.81 -10.48
CA ASN A 167 -18.86 -32.84 -9.82
C ASN A 167 -19.77 -32.34 -8.67
N CYS A 168 -19.51 -31.15 -8.13
CA CYS A 168 -20.34 -30.51 -7.11
C CYS A 168 -21.14 -29.31 -7.62
N GLY A 169 -21.09 -29.01 -8.93
CA GLY A 169 -21.76 -27.87 -9.54
C GLY A 169 -20.97 -26.56 -9.50
N GLN A 170 -19.66 -26.59 -9.20
CA GLN A 170 -18.81 -25.40 -9.08
C GLN A 170 -18.67 -24.58 -10.38
N ILE A 171 -19.11 -25.10 -11.52
CA ILE A 171 -19.16 -24.33 -12.77
C ILE A 171 -20.47 -23.51 -12.89
N GLY A 172 -21.48 -23.80 -12.06
CA GLY A 172 -22.74 -23.04 -12.06
C GLY A 172 -23.59 -23.28 -13.32
N SER A 173 -23.40 -24.43 -13.99
CA SER A 173 -24.01 -24.76 -15.28
C SER A 173 -25.38 -25.43 -15.18
N GLY A 174 -25.85 -25.75 -13.97
CA GLY A 174 -27.02 -26.62 -13.73
C GLY A 174 -26.73 -28.11 -13.95
N SER A 175 -25.47 -28.48 -14.15
CA SER A 175 -24.99 -29.85 -14.38
C SER A 175 -23.81 -30.17 -13.47
N THR A 176 -23.47 -31.45 -13.33
CA THR A 176 -22.26 -31.93 -12.65
C THR A 176 -21.15 -32.36 -13.61
N ALA A 177 -21.37 -32.25 -14.93
CA ALA A 177 -20.38 -32.61 -15.94
C ALA A 177 -19.26 -31.56 -16.04
N ASN A 178 -18.00 -32.01 -16.11
CA ASN A 178 -16.85 -31.15 -16.33
C ASN A 178 -17.03 -30.30 -17.61
N GLN A 179 -16.54 -29.07 -17.59
CA GLN A 179 -16.66 -28.15 -18.72
C GLN A 179 -15.28 -27.94 -19.36
N PRO A 180 -15.07 -28.39 -20.61
CA PRO A 180 -13.75 -28.33 -21.24
C PRO A 180 -13.37 -26.96 -21.81
N TYR A 181 -14.32 -26.03 -21.85
CA TYR A 181 -14.17 -24.65 -22.33
C TYR A 181 -14.79 -23.67 -21.32
N PRO A 182 -14.32 -22.42 -21.25
CA PRO A 182 -15.00 -21.36 -20.51
C PRO A 182 -16.48 -21.31 -20.84
N ARG A 183 -17.34 -21.43 -19.82
CA ARG A 183 -18.79 -21.33 -19.96
C ARG A 183 -19.27 -20.12 -19.19
N LYS A 184 -20.05 -19.25 -19.85
CA LYS A 184 -20.71 -18.14 -19.16
C LYS A 184 -21.66 -18.69 -18.10
N VAL A 185 -21.47 -18.23 -16.86
CA VAL A 185 -22.33 -18.58 -15.73
C VAL A 185 -23.61 -17.77 -15.87
N THR A 186 -24.74 -18.48 -15.94
CA THR A 186 -26.07 -17.90 -16.19
C THR A 186 -27.02 -18.27 -15.03
N GLY A 187 -28.32 -17.97 -15.16
CA GLY A 187 -29.30 -18.16 -14.08
C GLY A 187 -29.47 -16.88 -13.26
N CYS A 188 -29.27 -16.94 -11.95
CA CYS A 188 -29.45 -15.77 -11.07
C CYS A 188 -28.47 -14.61 -11.32
N LEU A 189 -27.39 -14.85 -12.07
CA LEU A 189 -26.42 -13.85 -12.52
C LEU A 189 -26.77 -13.24 -13.89
N GLN A 190 -27.81 -13.72 -14.58
CA GLN A 190 -28.19 -13.20 -15.89
C GLN A 190 -28.61 -11.72 -15.77
N GLY A 191 -27.98 -10.85 -16.57
CA GLY A 191 -28.27 -9.42 -16.57
C GLY A 191 -27.69 -8.64 -15.39
N LYS A 192 -26.84 -9.28 -14.57
CA LYS A 192 -26.11 -8.64 -13.47
C LYS A 192 -24.64 -8.48 -13.82
N SER A 193 -24.00 -7.43 -13.28
CA SER A 193 -22.58 -7.16 -13.50
C SER A 193 -21.79 -7.55 -12.26
N ALA A 194 -20.91 -8.55 -12.39
CA ALA A 194 -20.03 -8.97 -11.30
C ALA A 194 -18.83 -8.02 -11.15
N VAL A 195 -18.54 -7.65 -9.91
CA VAL A 195 -17.40 -6.80 -9.54
C VAL A 195 -16.19 -7.57 -9.04
N ALA A 196 -16.40 -8.77 -8.47
CA ALA A 196 -15.34 -9.63 -7.94
C ALA A 196 -15.73 -11.12 -8.02
N ILE A 197 -14.74 -12.01 -8.08
CA ILE A 197 -14.93 -13.47 -8.04
C ILE A 197 -13.97 -14.14 -7.04
N THR A 198 -14.37 -15.29 -6.50
CA THR A 198 -13.46 -16.09 -5.66
C THR A 198 -13.82 -17.57 -5.72
N CYS A 199 -12.82 -18.43 -5.52
CA CYS A 199 -12.97 -19.88 -5.49
C CYS A 199 -12.52 -20.41 -4.13
N GLY A 200 -13.34 -21.27 -3.52
CA GLY A 200 -12.86 -22.22 -2.52
C GLY A 200 -12.27 -23.46 -3.20
N GLN A 201 -12.04 -24.55 -2.46
CA GLN A 201 -11.59 -25.80 -3.09
C GLN A 201 -12.54 -26.28 -4.20
N THR A 202 -13.83 -26.35 -3.89
CA THR A 202 -14.87 -26.93 -4.76
C THR A 202 -16.14 -26.09 -4.80
N SER A 203 -16.03 -24.80 -4.45
CA SER A 203 -17.10 -23.82 -4.46
C SER A 203 -16.64 -22.54 -5.13
N SER A 204 -17.59 -21.76 -5.63
CA SER A 204 -17.38 -20.55 -6.38
C SER A 204 -18.30 -19.46 -5.88
N MET A 205 -17.83 -18.22 -5.92
CA MET A 205 -18.62 -17.06 -5.53
C MET A 205 -18.37 -15.88 -6.45
N ALA A 206 -19.37 -15.01 -6.54
CA ALA A 206 -19.28 -13.72 -7.21
C ALA A 206 -19.98 -12.64 -6.38
N VAL A 207 -19.41 -11.44 -6.39
CA VAL A 207 -20.03 -10.21 -5.87
C VAL A 207 -20.50 -9.39 -7.06
N ILE A 208 -21.72 -8.87 -6.99
CA ILE A 208 -22.34 -8.04 -8.01
C ILE A 208 -22.14 -6.55 -7.67
N ASP A 209 -22.25 -5.67 -8.66
CA ASP A 209 -22.06 -4.21 -8.53
C ASP A 209 -22.83 -3.53 -7.40
N ASN A 210 -23.98 -4.06 -7.03
CA ASN A 210 -24.79 -3.61 -5.89
C ASN A 210 -24.39 -4.23 -4.54
N GLY A 211 -23.28 -4.96 -4.49
CA GLY A 211 -22.76 -5.62 -3.29
C GLY A 211 -23.40 -6.97 -2.95
N GLU A 212 -24.36 -7.47 -3.75
CA GLU A 212 -24.96 -8.80 -3.52
C GLU A 212 -23.98 -9.94 -3.80
N VAL A 213 -24.01 -10.98 -2.95
CA VAL A 213 -23.16 -12.17 -3.09
C VAL A 213 -23.96 -13.37 -3.61
N TYR A 214 -23.37 -14.08 -4.57
CA TYR A 214 -23.88 -15.33 -5.12
C TYR A 214 -22.84 -16.43 -4.94
N GLY A 215 -23.26 -17.60 -4.46
CA GLY A 215 -22.42 -18.78 -4.28
C GLY A 215 -22.97 -20.01 -4.99
N TRP A 216 -22.09 -20.86 -5.50
CA TRP A 216 -22.44 -22.17 -6.07
C TRP A 216 -21.32 -23.21 -5.92
N GLY A 217 -21.64 -24.47 -6.21
CA GLY A 217 -20.75 -25.61 -6.04
C GLY A 217 -20.99 -26.39 -4.74
N TYR A 218 -19.92 -26.94 -4.20
CA TYR A 218 -19.95 -27.77 -3.00
C TYR A 218 -20.34 -26.96 -1.76
N ASN A 219 -21.21 -27.53 -0.94
CA ASN A 219 -21.74 -26.87 0.26
C ASN A 219 -21.81 -27.79 1.49
N GLY A 220 -21.09 -28.93 1.48
CA GLY A 220 -21.21 -29.92 2.57
C GLY A 220 -20.85 -29.39 3.96
N ASN A 221 -20.08 -28.30 4.04
CA ASN A 221 -19.72 -27.63 5.31
C ASN A 221 -20.42 -26.27 5.50
N GLY A 222 -21.39 -25.92 4.66
CA GLY A 222 -22.04 -24.61 4.69
C GLY A 222 -21.23 -23.48 4.07
N GLN A 223 -20.18 -23.78 3.30
CA GLN A 223 -19.29 -22.79 2.71
C GLN A 223 -19.98 -21.82 1.74
N LEU A 224 -21.19 -22.13 1.26
CA LEU A 224 -21.99 -21.18 0.47
C LEU A 224 -22.78 -20.20 1.34
N GLY A 225 -22.90 -20.38 2.66
CA GLY A 225 -23.54 -19.42 3.55
C GLY A 225 -25.05 -19.28 3.40
N ILE A 226 -25.70 -20.22 2.70
CA ILE A 226 -27.13 -20.19 2.35
C ILE A 226 -28.07 -20.83 3.39
N GLY A 227 -27.58 -21.06 4.62
CA GLY A 227 -28.37 -21.62 5.72
C GLY A 227 -28.66 -23.12 5.63
N ASN A 228 -27.99 -23.83 4.73
CA ASN A 228 -28.09 -25.28 4.56
C ASN A 228 -26.77 -25.88 4.06
N ASN A 229 -26.71 -27.21 3.90
CA ASN A 229 -25.53 -27.96 3.42
C ASN A 229 -25.69 -28.58 2.02
N GLY A 230 -26.72 -28.18 1.26
CA GLY A 230 -26.98 -28.70 -0.08
C GLY A 230 -26.12 -28.01 -1.13
N ASN A 231 -25.44 -28.79 -1.98
CA ASN A 231 -24.70 -28.26 -3.13
C ASN A 231 -25.63 -27.45 -4.04
N GLN A 232 -25.09 -26.41 -4.67
CA GLN A 232 -25.83 -25.57 -5.61
C GLN A 232 -25.25 -25.72 -7.01
N LEU A 233 -26.03 -26.26 -7.95
CA LEU A 233 -25.58 -26.46 -9.33
C LEU A 233 -25.63 -25.18 -10.18
N THR A 234 -26.29 -24.14 -9.67
CA THR A 234 -26.42 -22.81 -10.28
C THR A 234 -26.15 -21.74 -9.21
N PRO A 235 -25.75 -20.52 -9.59
CA PRO A 235 -25.57 -19.42 -8.64
C PRO A 235 -26.79 -19.21 -7.76
N CYS A 236 -26.58 -19.18 -6.44
CA CYS A 236 -27.61 -18.95 -5.45
C CYS A 236 -27.26 -17.72 -4.61
N ARG A 237 -28.24 -16.83 -4.41
CA ARG A 237 -28.03 -15.58 -3.65
C ARG A 237 -27.88 -15.90 -2.16
N LEU A 238 -26.87 -15.32 -1.50
CA LEU A 238 -26.78 -15.31 -0.04
C LEU A 238 -27.73 -14.26 0.54
N THR A 239 -28.96 -14.66 0.85
CA THR A 239 -29.97 -13.75 1.43
C THR A 239 -29.63 -13.28 2.85
N ALA A 240 -28.77 -14.01 3.57
CA ALA A 240 -28.33 -13.63 4.91
C ALA A 240 -27.49 -12.34 4.96
N LEU A 241 -26.91 -11.90 3.83
CA LEU A 241 -26.19 -10.63 3.69
C LEU A 241 -27.05 -9.54 3.02
N GLN A 242 -28.36 -9.74 2.91
CA GLN A 242 -29.24 -8.77 2.26
C GLN A 242 -29.21 -7.42 2.98
N GLY A 243 -29.08 -6.34 2.20
CA GLY A 243 -29.01 -4.98 2.72
C GLY A 243 -27.59 -4.52 3.06
N LEU A 244 -26.60 -5.41 3.00
CA LEU A 244 -25.18 -5.08 3.14
C LEU A 244 -24.53 -4.95 1.77
N CYS A 245 -23.66 -3.96 1.60
CA CYS A 245 -22.87 -3.81 0.39
C CYS A 245 -21.50 -4.48 0.60
N ILE A 246 -21.30 -5.66 0.01
CA ILE A 246 -20.03 -6.39 0.14
C ILE A 246 -19.01 -5.81 -0.84
N GLN A 247 -17.86 -5.39 -0.31
CA GLN A 247 -16.74 -4.86 -1.11
C GLN A 247 -15.70 -5.94 -1.44
N GLN A 248 -15.45 -6.86 -0.51
CA GLN A 248 -14.46 -7.91 -0.68
C GLN A 248 -15.02 -9.25 -0.20
N ILE A 249 -14.76 -10.30 -0.97
CA ILE A 249 -15.03 -11.68 -0.56
C ILE A 249 -13.80 -12.53 -0.83
N VAL A 250 -13.42 -13.36 0.14
CA VAL A 250 -12.29 -14.29 0.02
C VAL A 250 -12.72 -15.67 0.47
N SER A 251 -12.24 -16.69 -0.24
CA SER A 251 -12.51 -18.09 0.07
C SER A 251 -11.24 -18.79 0.53
N GLY A 252 -11.34 -19.44 1.69
CA GLY A 252 -10.37 -20.42 2.14
C GLY A 252 -10.68 -21.82 1.61
N TYR A 253 -10.07 -22.85 2.23
CA TYR A 253 -10.30 -24.25 1.82
C TYR A 253 -11.77 -24.65 1.75
N GLY A 254 -12.54 -24.30 2.78
CA GLY A 254 -13.98 -24.60 2.87
C GLY A 254 -14.73 -23.57 3.70
N HIS A 255 -14.20 -22.36 3.81
CA HIS A 255 -14.78 -21.24 4.55
C HIS A 255 -14.67 -19.97 3.73
N CYS A 256 -15.45 -18.96 4.06
CA CYS A 256 -15.44 -17.67 3.37
C CYS A 256 -15.48 -16.53 4.37
N LEU A 257 -14.86 -15.41 3.98
CA LEU A 257 -14.93 -14.14 4.69
C LEU A 257 -15.50 -13.09 3.73
N ALA A 258 -16.39 -12.23 4.23
CA ALA A 258 -16.88 -11.07 3.51
C ALA A 258 -16.67 -9.79 4.31
N LEU A 259 -16.24 -8.74 3.61
CA LEU A 259 -16.04 -7.40 4.12
C LEU A 259 -17.06 -6.45 3.50
N THR A 260 -17.80 -5.73 4.33
CA THR A 260 -18.75 -4.71 3.88
C THR A 260 -18.07 -3.37 3.60
N ASP A 261 -18.76 -2.48 2.88
CA ASP A 261 -18.40 -1.07 2.71
C ASP A 261 -18.48 -0.24 3.99
N GLU A 262 -19.12 -0.75 5.03
CA GLU A 262 -19.08 -0.20 6.39
C GLU A 262 -17.89 -0.73 7.20
N GLY A 263 -17.14 -1.70 6.64
CA GLY A 263 -15.99 -2.35 7.27
C GLY A 263 -16.37 -3.38 8.33
N LEU A 264 -17.54 -3.98 8.19
CA LEU A 264 -17.98 -5.11 9.00
C LEU A 264 -17.48 -6.42 8.39
N LEU A 265 -17.04 -7.33 9.25
CA LEU A 265 -16.48 -8.63 8.85
C LEU A 265 -17.45 -9.77 9.17
N TYR A 266 -17.76 -10.58 8.16
CA TYR A 266 -18.57 -11.78 8.29
C TYR A 266 -17.79 -13.02 7.89
N ALA A 267 -18.02 -14.14 8.59
CA ALA A 267 -17.40 -15.43 8.31
C ALA A 267 -18.43 -16.57 8.31
N TRP A 268 -18.26 -17.58 7.46
CA TRP A 268 -19.07 -18.81 7.43
C TRP A 268 -18.36 -19.99 6.77
N GLY A 269 -18.96 -21.17 6.88
CA GLY A 269 -18.48 -22.43 6.31
C GLY A 269 -17.82 -23.35 7.33
N ALA A 270 -16.80 -24.08 6.89
CA ALA A 270 -16.05 -25.02 7.71
C ALA A 270 -15.26 -24.30 8.80
N ASN A 271 -15.22 -24.86 10.01
CA ASN A 271 -14.57 -24.25 11.17
C ASN A 271 -13.72 -25.21 12.01
N THR A 272 -13.33 -26.38 11.48
CA THR A 272 -12.61 -27.43 12.23
C THR A 272 -11.33 -26.94 12.92
N TYR A 273 -10.69 -25.90 12.39
CA TYR A 273 -9.46 -25.30 12.93
C TYR A 273 -9.69 -23.92 13.57
N GLY A 274 -10.94 -23.45 13.66
CA GLY A 274 -11.25 -22.12 14.17
C GLY A 274 -11.17 -21.00 13.14
N GLN A 275 -11.11 -21.33 11.84
CA GLN A 275 -10.95 -20.39 10.72
C GLN A 275 -12.11 -19.39 10.57
N LEU A 276 -13.21 -19.56 11.31
CA LEU A 276 -14.27 -18.55 11.36
C LEU A 276 -14.05 -17.50 12.45
N GLY A 277 -13.12 -17.70 13.39
CA GLY A 277 -12.84 -16.71 14.44
C GLY A 277 -13.97 -16.52 15.46
N THR A 278 -14.87 -17.50 15.59
CA THR A 278 -16.09 -17.43 16.43
C THR A 278 -15.87 -17.92 17.87
N GLY A 279 -14.63 -18.21 18.28
CA GLY A 279 -14.31 -18.74 19.61
C GLY A 279 -14.58 -20.23 19.79
N ASN A 280 -15.00 -20.93 18.73
CA ASN A 280 -15.28 -22.37 18.75
C ASN A 280 -14.84 -23.03 17.42
N LYS A 281 -15.17 -24.32 17.25
CA LYS A 281 -14.83 -25.13 16.05
C LYS A 281 -16.04 -25.63 15.27
N SER A 282 -17.21 -25.03 15.50
CA SER A 282 -18.45 -25.43 14.85
C SER A 282 -18.61 -24.74 13.51
N ASN A 283 -18.97 -25.51 12.47
CA ASN A 283 -19.29 -24.96 11.16
C ASN A 283 -20.49 -24.01 11.26
N HIS A 284 -20.49 -22.96 10.45
CA HIS A 284 -21.61 -22.03 10.35
C HIS A 284 -22.20 -22.05 8.94
N LEU A 285 -23.48 -22.37 8.82
CA LEU A 285 -24.17 -22.49 7.53
C LEU A 285 -24.62 -21.14 6.97
N SER A 286 -24.56 -20.09 7.79
CA SER A 286 -24.90 -18.72 7.46
C SER A 286 -23.80 -17.79 7.97
N PRO A 287 -23.59 -16.65 7.29
CA PRO A 287 -22.68 -15.58 7.74
C PRO A 287 -22.90 -15.19 9.19
N VAL A 288 -21.81 -15.16 9.96
CA VAL A 288 -21.77 -14.63 11.33
C VAL A 288 -20.81 -13.46 11.36
N GLN A 289 -21.26 -12.36 11.94
CA GLN A 289 -20.40 -11.19 12.14
C GLN A 289 -19.36 -11.51 13.21
N ILE A 290 -18.10 -11.18 12.92
CA ILE A 290 -16.97 -11.34 13.84
C ILE A 290 -16.24 -10.00 14.00
N MET A 291 -15.44 -9.88 15.07
CA MET A 291 -14.68 -8.65 15.37
C MET A 291 -15.55 -7.39 15.48
N ALA A 292 -16.81 -7.53 15.91
CA ALA A 292 -17.74 -6.40 16.02
C ALA A 292 -17.35 -5.37 17.09
N ASP A 293 -16.47 -5.74 18.02
CA ASP A 293 -15.88 -4.88 19.04
C ASP A 293 -14.62 -4.14 18.57
N LYS A 294 -14.18 -4.38 17.33
CA LYS A 294 -12.99 -3.76 16.74
C LYS A 294 -13.38 -2.57 15.87
N GLU A 295 -12.37 -1.76 15.57
CA GLU A 295 -12.52 -0.72 14.57
C GLU A 295 -12.76 -1.30 13.17
N ARG A 296 -13.06 -0.41 12.23
CA ARG A 296 -13.35 -0.72 10.84
C ARG A 296 -12.28 -1.65 10.23
N ILE A 297 -12.72 -2.77 9.66
CA ILE A 297 -11.87 -3.67 8.86
C ILE A 297 -11.72 -3.08 7.45
N VAL A 298 -10.51 -3.16 6.88
CA VAL A 298 -10.18 -2.63 5.56
C VAL A 298 -9.64 -3.68 4.58
N GLU A 299 -9.24 -4.85 5.08
CA GLU A 299 -8.77 -5.95 4.25
C GLU A 299 -9.06 -7.29 4.94
N VAL A 300 -9.45 -8.29 4.14
CA VAL A 300 -9.58 -9.69 4.57
C VAL A 300 -8.78 -10.60 3.66
N ALA A 301 -8.23 -11.69 4.21
CA ALA A 301 -7.42 -12.63 3.45
C ALA A 301 -7.73 -14.07 3.83
N ALA A 302 -7.93 -14.90 2.80
CA ALA A 302 -8.11 -16.35 2.86
C ALA A 302 -7.60 -16.95 1.55
N CYS A 303 -7.11 -18.19 1.58
CA CYS A 303 -6.64 -18.90 0.39
C CYS A 303 -7.30 -20.28 0.26
N HIS A 304 -7.75 -20.64 -0.93
CA HIS A 304 -8.44 -21.90 -1.21
C HIS A 304 -7.65 -23.16 -0.82
N SER A 305 -6.34 -23.08 -0.61
CA SER A 305 -5.49 -24.21 -0.20
C SER A 305 -5.19 -24.24 1.30
N THR A 306 -5.66 -23.26 2.09
CA THR A 306 -5.36 -23.15 3.52
C THR A 306 -6.60 -22.97 4.38
N HIS A 307 -6.45 -23.25 5.68
CA HIS A 307 -7.44 -22.99 6.71
C HIS A 307 -7.10 -21.75 7.55
N THR A 308 -6.25 -20.86 7.03
CA THR A 308 -5.81 -19.64 7.71
C THR A 308 -6.67 -18.47 7.24
N SER A 309 -6.98 -17.59 8.17
CA SER A 309 -7.74 -16.36 7.93
C SER A 309 -6.99 -15.19 8.53
N ALA A 310 -7.03 -14.05 7.86
CA ALA A 310 -6.46 -12.81 8.39
C ALA A 310 -7.35 -11.61 8.03
N ALA A 311 -7.22 -10.55 8.83
CA ALA A 311 -7.85 -9.27 8.57
C ALA A 311 -6.96 -8.12 9.02
N LYS A 312 -7.07 -6.98 8.32
CA LYS A 312 -6.41 -5.73 8.68
C LYS A 312 -7.45 -4.67 8.99
N THR A 313 -7.19 -3.92 10.05
CA THR A 313 -8.02 -2.81 10.51
C THR A 313 -7.56 -1.48 9.90
N GLN A 314 -8.39 -0.44 9.99
CA GLN A 314 -8.09 0.88 9.47
C GLN A 314 -6.86 1.54 10.11
N SER A 315 -6.54 1.27 11.38
CA SER A 315 -5.31 1.74 12.03
C SER A 315 -4.05 0.94 11.64
N GLY A 316 -4.23 -0.14 10.85
CA GLY A 316 -3.13 -0.99 10.38
C GLY A 316 -2.84 -2.20 11.26
N GLN A 317 -3.63 -2.48 12.29
CA GLN A 317 -3.49 -3.72 13.07
C GLN A 317 -3.90 -4.94 12.24
N VAL A 318 -3.05 -5.97 12.22
CA VAL A 318 -3.29 -7.23 11.50
C VAL A 318 -3.63 -8.35 12.49
N TYR A 319 -4.72 -9.04 12.23
CA TYR A 319 -5.20 -10.19 13.00
C TYR A 319 -5.09 -11.47 12.19
N MET A 320 -4.84 -12.59 12.86
CA MET A 320 -4.82 -13.94 12.26
C MET A 320 -5.59 -14.96 13.10
N TRP A 321 -6.20 -15.94 12.45
CA TRP A 321 -6.87 -17.08 13.10
C TRP A 321 -7.01 -18.27 12.15
N GLY A 322 -7.58 -19.37 12.64
CA GLY A 322 -7.68 -20.64 11.92
C GLY A 322 -6.50 -21.57 12.17
N GLN A 323 -6.08 -22.32 11.15
CA GLN A 323 -4.91 -23.16 11.26
C GLN A 323 -3.64 -22.33 11.01
N CYS A 324 -2.85 -22.09 12.06
CA CYS A 324 -1.63 -21.29 12.00
C CYS A 324 -0.44 -22.12 12.50
N ARG A 325 0.51 -22.47 11.63
CA ARG A 325 1.65 -23.37 11.91
C ARG A 325 1.25 -24.67 12.62
N GLY A 326 0.15 -25.28 12.16
CA GLY A 326 -0.40 -26.51 12.74
C GLY A 326 -1.21 -26.32 14.03
N GLN A 327 -1.25 -25.13 14.61
CA GLN A 327 -2.10 -24.82 15.76
C GLN A 327 -3.47 -24.30 15.31
N SER A 328 -4.48 -24.54 16.14
CA SER A 328 -5.85 -24.06 15.91
C SER A 328 -6.10 -22.83 16.77
N ILE A 329 -6.22 -21.67 16.11
CA ILE A 329 -6.50 -20.38 16.72
C ILE A 329 -7.98 -20.06 16.46
N VAL A 330 -8.83 -20.16 17.48
CA VAL A 330 -10.30 -20.05 17.33
C VAL A 330 -10.85 -18.63 17.44
N MET A 331 -10.01 -17.67 17.83
CA MET A 331 -10.36 -16.25 17.98
C MET A 331 -9.34 -15.40 17.21
N PRO A 332 -9.74 -14.29 16.57
CA PRO A 332 -8.81 -13.36 15.93
C PRO A 332 -7.69 -12.92 16.88
N HIS A 333 -6.46 -13.30 16.54
CA HIS A 333 -5.27 -13.00 17.34
C HIS A 333 -4.52 -11.82 16.73
N LEU A 334 -4.30 -10.77 17.51
CA LEU A 334 -3.53 -9.59 17.08
C LEU A 334 -2.06 -9.97 16.84
N THR A 335 -1.53 -9.63 15.68
CA THR A 335 -0.14 -9.88 15.29
C THR A 335 0.69 -8.59 15.36
N HIS A 336 1.99 -8.70 15.09
CA HIS A 336 2.87 -7.55 14.92
C HIS A 336 3.21 -7.31 13.45
N PHE A 337 2.47 -7.95 12.54
CA PHE A 337 2.61 -7.74 11.11
C PHE A 337 1.88 -6.47 10.66
N ILE A 338 2.31 -5.96 9.52
CA ILE A 338 1.75 -4.75 8.90
C ILE A 338 0.77 -5.13 7.78
N ASN A 339 0.97 -6.29 7.15
CA ASN A 339 0.20 -6.76 6.01
C ASN A 339 -0.34 -8.17 6.25
N THR A 340 -1.52 -8.49 5.71
CA THR A 340 -2.08 -9.84 5.82
C THR A 340 -1.24 -10.86 5.07
N ASP A 341 -0.53 -10.46 4.02
CA ASP A 341 0.40 -11.30 3.28
C ASP A 341 1.48 -11.94 4.17
N ASP A 342 1.96 -11.20 5.19
CA ASP A 342 2.96 -11.70 6.14
C ASP A 342 2.43 -12.85 7.00
N VAL A 343 1.13 -12.82 7.33
CA VAL A 343 0.46 -13.93 8.02
C VAL A 343 0.54 -15.19 7.17
N PHE A 344 0.33 -15.07 5.87
CA PHE A 344 0.38 -16.21 4.96
C PHE A 344 1.80 -16.70 4.73
N ALA A 345 2.79 -15.81 4.64
CA ALA A 345 4.20 -16.20 4.56
C ALA A 345 4.64 -17.01 5.80
N CYS A 346 4.32 -16.50 7.00
CA CYS A 346 4.92 -17.01 8.23
C CYS A 346 4.06 -18.06 8.96
N PHE A 347 2.74 -18.04 8.80
CA PHE A 347 1.81 -18.82 9.61
C PHE A 347 0.83 -19.71 8.85
N ALA A 348 0.60 -19.47 7.55
CA ALA A 348 -0.25 -20.39 6.79
C ALA A 348 0.43 -21.75 6.58
N THR A 349 -0.36 -22.78 6.32
CA THR A 349 0.13 -24.12 6.01
C THR A 349 -0.68 -24.69 4.85
N PRO A 350 -0.11 -24.78 3.63
CA PRO A 350 1.22 -24.28 3.24
C PRO A 350 1.34 -22.74 3.23
N SER A 351 2.57 -22.21 3.25
CA SER A 351 2.88 -20.76 3.22
C SER A 351 2.70 -20.13 1.83
N VAL A 352 1.51 -20.25 1.26
CA VAL A 352 1.21 -19.75 -0.09
C VAL A 352 0.63 -18.34 -0.05
N MET A 353 0.77 -17.58 -1.14
CA MET A 353 0.18 -16.25 -1.30
C MET A 353 -1.32 -16.35 -1.62
N TRP A 354 -2.15 -15.55 -0.94
CA TRP A 354 -3.61 -15.54 -1.15
C TRP A 354 -4.05 -14.67 -2.34
N ARG A 355 -3.13 -13.87 -2.91
CA ARG A 355 -3.32 -13.02 -4.09
C ARG A 355 -2.00 -12.86 -4.86
N LEU A 356 -2.07 -12.32 -6.07
CA LEU A 356 -0.89 -11.76 -6.74
C LEU A 356 -0.45 -10.51 -5.97
N MET A 357 0.66 -10.62 -5.25
CA MET A 357 1.19 -9.53 -4.45
C MET A 357 1.85 -8.47 -5.35
N SER A 358 1.61 -7.19 -5.06
CA SER A 358 2.33 -6.07 -5.66
C SER A 358 3.35 -5.49 -4.68
N MET A 359 4.55 -5.21 -5.18
CA MET A 359 5.64 -4.53 -4.47
C MET A 359 5.57 -3.01 -4.59
N GLU A 360 4.86 -2.53 -5.61
CA GLU A 360 4.74 -1.09 -5.87
C GLU A 360 3.98 -0.42 -4.74
N HIS A 361 4.46 0.77 -4.36
CA HIS A 361 3.67 1.72 -3.58
C HIS A 361 2.33 1.87 -4.28
N ASP A 362 1.22 1.83 -3.53
CA ASP A 362 0.04 2.51 -4.04
C ASP A 362 0.50 3.92 -4.44
N ASP A 363 0.41 4.26 -5.72
CA ASP A 363 0.83 5.55 -6.32
C ASP A 363 0.07 6.77 -5.74
N PHE A 364 -0.69 6.57 -4.67
CA PHE A 364 -1.17 7.66 -3.84
C PHE A 364 -0.01 8.14 -2.98
N LEU A 365 0.78 9.07 -3.53
CA LEU A 365 1.48 10.03 -2.70
C LEU A 365 0.48 10.51 -1.65
N THR A 366 0.85 10.44 -0.38
CA THR A 366 0.04 11.09 0.66
C THR A 366 -0.16 12.55 0.27
N VAL A 367 -1.23 13.20 0.72
CA VAL A 367 -1.47 14.62 0.42
C VAL A 367 -0.22 15.48 0.72
N ALA A 368 0.52 15.14 1.78
CA ALA A 368 1.77 15.80 2.13
C ALA A 368 2.91 15.57 1.12
N GLU A 369 3.07 14.35 0.59
CA GLU A 369 4.08 14.02 -0.41
C GLU A 369 3.74 14.60 -1.79
N ALA A 370 2.46 14.60 -2.16
CA ALA A 370 1.96 15.23 -3.38
C ALA A 370 2.25 16.74 -3.34
N LEU A 371 1.89 17.42 -2.26
CA LEU A 371 2.19 18.85 -2.08
C LEU A 371 3.69 19.11 -2.08
N ARG A 372 4.50 18.28 -1.42
CA ARG A 372 5.96 18.41 -1.44
C ARG A 372 6.53 18.33 -2.86
N LYS A 373 6.01 17.42 -3.68
CA LYS A 373 6.45 17.22 -5.07
C LYS A 373 6.09 18.41 -5.97
N GLU A 374 4.93 19.02 -5.74
CA GLU A 374 4.42 20.15 -6.53
C GLU A 374 5.01 21.52 -6.15
N PHE A 375 5.86 21.62 -5.12
CA PHE A 375 6.53 22.87 -4.78
C PHE A 375 7.51 23.31 -5.88
N ASP A 376 7.42 24.56 -6.32
CA ASP A 376 8.24 25.14 -7.40
C ASP A 376 8.02 24.52 -8.79
N SER A 377 6.86 23.88 -9.00
CA SER A 377 6.44 23.33 -10.29
C SER A 377 5.76 24.39 -11.16
N PRO A 378 6.22 24.65 -12.39
CA PRO A 378 5.57 25.59 -13.31
C PRO A 378 4.30 25.03 -13.97
N GLU A 379 4.06 23.71 -13.91
CA GLU A 379 2.93 23.07 -14.60
C GLU A 379 1.59 23.27 -13.88
N THR A 380 1.63 23.36 -12.55
CA THR A 380 0.44 23.35 -11.67
C THR A 380 0.23 24.66 -10.91
N ALA A 381 1.25 25.52 -10.85
CA ALA A 381 1.22 26.77 -10.11
C ALA A 381 0.28 27.83 -10.72
N ASP A 382 -0.37 28.60 -9.85
CA ASP A 382 -1.27 29.71 -10.18
C ASP A 382 -0.72 31.08 -9.70
N LEU A 383 0.52 31.09 -9.18
CA LEU A 383 1.22 32.27 -8.69
C LEU A 383 2.74 32.06 -8.74
N LYS A 384 3.49 33.13 -9.02
CA LYS A 384 4.96 33.13 -8.89
C LYS A 384 5.46 34.32 -8.07
N PHE A 385 6.48 34.07 -7.25
CA PHE A 385 7.24 35.11 -6.56
C PHE A 385 8.55 35.36 -7.29
N SER A 386 8.90 36.63 -7.53
CA SER A 386 10.19 37.03 -8.07
C SER A 386 11.06 37.59 -6.93
N VAL A 387 12.17 36.94 -6.64
CA VAL A 387 13.12 37.34 -5.59
C VAL A 387 14.52 37.36 -6.19
N GLU A 388 15.19 38.52 -6.16
CA GLU A 388 16.52 38.70 -6.77
C GLU A 388 16.60 38.25 -8.25
N GLY A 389 15.51 38.43 -9.00
CA GLY A 389 15.39 38.03 -10.40
C GLY A 389 15.16 36.53 -10.64
N LYS A 390 15.00 35.73 -9.58
CA LYS A 390 14.65 34.30 -9.65
C LYS A 390 13.16 34.10 -9.34
N CYS A 391 12.50 33.25 -10.11
CA CYS A 391 11.08 32.93 -9.93
C CYS A 391 10.89 31.68 -9.07
N ILE A 392 9.89 31.69 -8.19
CA ILE A 392 9.46 30.56 -7.37
C ILE A 392 7.97 30.30 -7.64
N HIS A 393 7.62 29.11 -8.11
CA HIS A 393 6.25 28.76 -8.50
C HIS A 393 5.46 28.15 -7.33
N VAL A 394 4.26 28.66 -7.07
CA VAL A 394 3.44 28.27 -5.92
C VAL A 394 1.94 28.33 -6.21
N HIS A 395 1.17 27.74 -5.31
CA HIS A 395 -0.28 27.61 -5.33
C HIS A 395 -0.95 28.52 -4.29
N LYS A 396 -1.81 29.45 -4.71
CA LYS A 396 -2.57 30.38 -3.85
C LYS A 396 -3.37 29.64 -2.77
N ALA A 397 -3.95 28.48 -3.12
CA ALA A 397 -4.73 27.66 -2.19
C ALA A 397 -3.90 27.20 -0.99
N VAL A 398 -2.68 26.68 -1.22
CA VAL A 398 -1.78 26.22 -0.16
C VAL A 398 -1.38 27.39 0.74
N LEU A 399 -1.03 28.54 0.15
CA LEU A 399 -0.65 29.74 0.90
C LEU A 399 -1.80 30.26 1.78
N LYS A 400 -3.03 30.35 1.24
CA LYS A 400 -4.23 30.77 1.99
C LYS A 400 -4.56 29.82 3.14
N ILE A 401 -4.35 28.52 2.97
CA ILE A 401 -4.60 27.53 4.03
C ILE A 401 -3.54 27.63 5.12
N ARG A 402 -2.28 27.82 4.75
CA ARG A 402 -1.13 27.60 5.63
C ARG A 402 -0.56 28.86 6.28
N CYS A 403 -0.89 30.05 5.77
CA CYS A 403 -0.35 31.31 6.28
C CYS A 403 -1.42 32.41 6.40
N GLU A 404 -1.56 32.99 7.59
CA GLU A 404 -2.54 34.04 7.88
C GLU A 404 -2.26 35.33 7.11
N HIS A 405 -0.97 35.66 6.92
CA HIS A 405 -0.54 36.81 6.15
C HIS A 405 -1.05 36.73 4.71
N PHE A 406 -0.78 35.61 4.02
CA PHE A 406 -1.29 35.40 2.66
C PHE A 406 -2.81 35.31 2.60
N ARG A 407 -3.46 34.68 3.58
CA ARG A 407 -4.92 34.65 3.66
C ARG A 407 -5.53 36.05 3.72
N SER A 408 -4.91 36.95 4.47
CA SER A 408 -5.34 38.35 4.58
C SER A 408 -5.03 39.14 3.32
N MET A 409 -3.80 39.00 2.80
CA MET A 409 -3.33 39.63 1.56
C MET A 409 -4.27 39.33 0.39
N PHE A 410 -4.72 38.08 0.24
CA PHE A 410 -5.63 37.70 -0.85
C PHE A 410 -7.12 37.99 -0.57
N ARG A 411 -7.50 38.44 0.63
CA ARG A 411 -8.88 38.87 0.95
C ARG A 411 -9.08 40.37 0.73
N SER A 412 -8.07 41.18 0.98
CA SER A 412 -8.12 42.63 0.79
C SER A 412 -7.57 43.01 -0.59
N GLN A 413 -8.45 43.46 -1.50
CA GLN A 413 -8.10 44.19 -2.74
C GLN A 413 -7.32 43.47 -3.84
N TRP A 414 -7.18 42.14 -3.80
CA TRP A 414 -6.68 41.38 -4.96
C TRP A 414 -7.86 40.78 -5.75
N THR A 415 -8.39 41.55 -6.72
CA THR A 415 -9.23 41.01 -7.80
C THR A 415 -8.37 40.07 -8.65
N GLU A 416 -8.89 38.88 -8.97
CA GLU A 416 -8.17 37.72 -9.51
C GLU A 416 -7.37 37.93 -10.81
N ASP A 417 -7.43 39.11 -11.43
CA ASP A 417 -7.02 39.35 -12.82
C ASP A 417 -5.76 40.23 -13.04
N GLN A 418 -4.99 40.63 -12.01
CA GLN A 418 -3.95 41.67 -12.26
C GLN A 418 -2.48 41.42 -11.91
N GLN A 419 -2.06 40.30 -11.32
CA GLN A 419 -0.62 40.00 -11.25
C GLN A 419 -0.32 38.54 -10.91
N ASP A 420 0.20 37.78 -11.87
CA ASP A 420 0.75 36.45 -11.63
C ASP A 420 2.11 36.50 -10.92
N VAL A 421 2.72 37.68 -10.80
CA VAL A 421 4.07 37.89 -10.29
C VAL A 421 4.04 38.83 -9.08
N ILE A 422 4.55 38.37 -7.94
CA ILE A 422 4.80 39.20 -6.76
C ILE A 422 6.30 39.41 -6.61
N GLU A 423 6.75 40.67 -6.64
CA GLU A 423 8.15 41.01 -6.42
C GLU A 423 8.46 41.16 -4.93
N ILE A 424 9.51 40.47 -4.47
CA ILE A 424 10.02 40.55 -3.10
C ILE A 424 11.45 41.08 -3.15
N GLY A 425 11.63 42.29 -2.61
CA GLY A 425 12.96 42.92 -2.49
C GLY A 425 13.54 42.92 -1.08
N GLN A 426 12.77 42.50 -0.07
CA GLN A 426 13.16 42.64 1.34
C GLN A 426 13.97 41.45 1.88
N PHE A 427 13.89 40.29 1.23
CA PHE A 427 14.50 39.05 1.68
C PHE A 427 15.33 38.43 0.55
N SER A 428 16.39 37.72 0.91
CA SER A 428 17.21 36.98 -0.05
C SER A 428 16.45 35.79 -0.62
N TYR A 429 16.83 35.36 -1.82
CA TYR A 429 16.19 34.22 -2.47
C TYR A 429 16.18 32.93 -1.60
N PRO A 430 17.30 32.51 -0.97
CA PRO A 430 17.32 31.29 -0.14
C PRO A 430 16.34 31.36 1.05
N VAL A 431 16.25 32.54 1.68
CA VAL A 431 15.36 32.76 2.83
C VAL A 431 13.90 32.66 2.42
N TYR A 432 13.51 33.41 1.37
CA TYR A 432 12.12 33.47 0.94
C TYR A 432 11.65 32.13 0.32
N ARG A 433 12.53 31.46 -0.44
CA ARG A 433 12.24 30.12 -0.97
C ARG A 433 12.02 29.10 0.14
N SER A 434 12.85 29.09 1.17
CA SER A 434 12.70 28.16 2.29
C SER A 434 11.46 28.44 3.13
N PHE A 435 11.05 29.71 3.26
CA PHE A 435 9.75 30.05 3.83
C PHE A 435 8.60 29.43 3.04
N LEU A 436 8.58 29.65 1.72
CA LEU A 436 7.52 29.09 0.88
C LEU A 436 7.55 27.55 0.92
N GLN A 437 8.72 26.93 0.86
CA GLN A 437 8.89 25.48 0.96
C GLN A 437 8.34 24.94 2.28
N PHE A 438 8.60 25.62 3.40
CA PHE A 438 8.06 25.24 4.72
C PHE A 438 6.53 25.15 4.73
N LEU A 439 5.83 26.03 4.00
CA LEU A 439 4.36 25.98 3.92
C LEU A 439 3.86 24.68 3.28
N TYR A 440 4.65 24.06 2.39
CA TYR A 440 4.35 22.79 1.73
C TYR A 440 4.86 21.58 2.50
N THR A 441 6.04 21.68 3.12
CA THR A 441 6.77 20.49 3.60
C THR A 441 6.84 20.36 5.11
N ASP A 442 6.49 21.42 5.86
CA ASP A 442 6.69 21.50 7.33
C ASP A 442 8.15 21.41 7.78
N THR A 443 9.10 21.50 6.85
CA THR A 443 10.54 21.38 7.08
C THR A 443 11.27 22.62 6.58
N VAL A 444 12.42 22.91 7.20
CA VAL A 444 13.33 23.97 6.76
C VAL A 444 14.71 23.36 6.66
N ASP A 445 15.37 23.61 5.54
CA ASP A 445 16.75 23.23 5.29
C ASP A 445 17.52 24.50 4.89
N LEU A 446 18.11 25.16 5.89
CA LEU A 446 18.91 26.36 5.73
C LEU A 446 20.09 26.33 6.69
N PRO A 447 21.24 26.91 6.31
CA PRO A 447 22.33 27.12 7.24
C PRO A 447 21.91 28.09 8.36
N PRO A 448 22.54 28.03 9.55
CA PRO A 448 22.21 28.88 10.70
C PRO A 448 22.25 30.39 10.41
N GLU A 449 23.13 30.81 9.49
CA GLU A 449 23.30 32.21 9.09
C GLU A 449 22.07 32.73 8.33
N ASP A 450 21.53 31.95 7.39
CA ASP A 450 20.32 32.28 6.64
C ASP A 450 19.04 32.05 7.46
N ALA A 451 19.08 31.15 8.45
CA ALA A 451 17.96 30.89 9.36
C ALA A 451 17.55 32.13 10.17
N ILE A 452 18.45 33.12 10.31
CA ILE A 452 18.15 34.43 10.89
C ILE A 452 17.19 35.22 10.00
N GLY A 453 17.47 35.31 8.70
CA GLY A 453 16.58 36.00 7.77
C GLY A 453 15.19 35.35 7.74
N LEU A 454 15.16 34.02 7.87
CA LEU A 454 13.90 33.27 7.98
C LEU A 454 13.18 33.52 9.32
N LEU A 455 13.92 33.76 10.42
CA LEU A 455 13.37 34.11 11.72
C LEU A 455 12.68 35.48 11.69
N ASP A 456 13.27 36.45 10.99
CA ASP A 456 12.69 37.78 10.78
C ASP A 456 11.41 37.69 9.95
N LEU A 457 11.45 36.95 8.85
CA LEU A 457 10.28 36.69 8.00
C LEU A 457 9.18 35.99 8.80
N ALA A 458 9.50 34.96 9.57
CA ALA A 458 8.56 34.26 10.43
C ALA A 458 7.91 35.18 11.47
N THR A 459 8.65 36.16 11.98
CA THR A 459 8.14 37.16 12.93
C THR A 459 7.22 38.16 12.21
N SER A 460 7.64 38.65 11.05
CA SER A 460 6.86 39.58 10.20
C SER A 460 5.53 38.99 9.74
N TYR A 461 5.49 37.69 9.46
CA TYR A 461 4.28 36.97 9.03
C TYR A 461 3.56 36.23 10.16
N CYS A 462 3.97 36.43 11.41
CA CYS A 462 3.36 35.84 12.60
C CYS A 462 3.33 34.29 12.63
N GLU A 463 4.32 33.63 12.02
CA GLU A 463 4.44 32.17 11.93
C GLU A 463 5.19 31.55 13.12
N ASN A 464 4.49 31.36 14.23
CA ASN A 464 5.06 30.89 15.51
C ASN A 464 5.74 29.50 15.46
N ARG A 465 5.31 28.62 14.56
CA ARG A 465 5.93 27.29 14.39
C ARG A 465 7.28 27.41 13.69
N LEU A 466 7.34 28.21 12.63
CA LEU A 466 8.56 28.49 11.90
C LEU A 466 9.58 29.19 12.78
N LYS A 467 9.15 30.18 13.58
CA LYS A 467 9.98 30.88 14.57
C LYS A 467 10.72 29.90 15.49
N ARG A 468 10.00 28.93 16.05
CA ARG A 468 10.59 27.88 16.92
C ARG A 468 11.58 26.98 16.17
N LEU A 469 11.28 26.63 14.92
CA LEU A 469 12.16 25.80 14.10
C LEU A 469 13.48 26.53 13.77
N CYS A 470 13.41 27.80 13.38
CA CYS A 470 14.59 28.64 13.13
C CYS A 470 15.49 28.74 14.36
N GLN A 471 14.91 29.00 15.54
CA GLN A 471 15.67 29.04 16.80
C GLN A 471 16.38 27.71 17.11
N GLN A 472 15.77 26.56 16.78
CA GLN A 472 16.39 25.25 16.96
C GLN A 472 17.55 25.02 15.98
N ILE A 473 17.40 25.44 14.72
CA ILE A 473 18.46 25.35 13.71
C ILE A 473 19.67 26.17 14.15
N ILE A 474 19.45 27.41 14.58
CA ILE A 474 20.52 28.31 15.04
C ILE A 474 21.21 27.74 16.28
N LYS A 475 20.46 27.22 17.26
CA LYS A 475 21.03 26.63 18.49
C LYS A 475 21.89 25.39 18.21
N ARG A 476 21.59 24.61 17.16
CA ARG A 476 22.35 23.41 16.80
C ARG A 476 23.59 23.69 15.95
N GLY A 477 23.57 24.75 15.15
CA GLY A 477 24.65 25.08 14.21
C GLY A 477 25.54 26.25 14.64
N ILE A 478 25.48 26.66 15.91
CA ILE A 478 26.40 27.65 16.46
C ILE A 478 27.83 27.07 16.50
N THR A 479 28.78 27.83 16.00
CA THR A 479 30.22 27.55 16.01
C THR A 479 30.95 28.76 16.55
N VAL A 480 32.23 28.61 16.89
CA VAL A 480 33.06 29.75 17.34
C VAL A 480 33.06 30.88 16.30
N GLU A 481 33.13 30.55 15.01
CA GLU A 481 33.24 31.51 13.91
C GLU A 481 31.98 32.35 13.71
N ASN A 482 30.79 31.77 13.89
CA ASN A 482 29.50 32.44 13.69
C ASN A 482 28.80 32.87 15.00
N ALA A 483 29.35 32.52 16.16
CA ALA A 483 28.70 32.79 17.45
C ALA A 483 28.35 34.27 17.65
N PHE A 484 29.26 35.17 17.26
CA PHE A 484 29.07 36.60 17.47
C PHE A 484 28.15 37.25 16.42
N THR A 485 28.15 36.74 15.18
CA THR A 485 27.20 37.17 14.14
C THR A 485 25.77 36.76 14.53
N LEU A 486 25.60 35.53 15.01
CA LEU A 486 24.33 35.01 15.53
C LEU A 486 23.84 35.80 16.76
N LEU A 487 24.76 36.19 17.66
CA LEU A 487 24.41 37.06 18.81
C LEU A 487 23.92 38.45 18.35
N SER A 488 24.62 39.08 17.40
CA SER A 488 24.21 40.39 16.86
C SER A 488 22.84 40.32 16.18
N ALA A 489 22.60 39.27 15.43
CA ALA A 489 21.30 39.01 14.83
C ALA A 489 20.20 38.80 15.89
N ALA A 490 20.46 38.01 16.93
CA ALA A 490 19.48 37.75 17.98
C ALA A 490 19.03 39.04 18.69
N ILE A 491 19.96 39.96 18.94
CA ILE A 491 19.66 41.29 19.51
C ILE A 491 18.85 42.14 18.52
N ARG A 492 19.26 42.16 17.24
CA ARG A 492 18.60 42.94 16.20
C ARG A 492 17.13 42.56 16.01
N TYR A 493 16.82 41.28 16.12
CA TYR A 493 15.46 40.74 15.91
C TYR A 493 14.70 40.45 17.22
N ASP A 494 15.16 40.99 18.35
CA ASP A 494 14.50 40.88 19.67
C ASP A 494 14.16 39.42 20.06
N ALA A 495 15.13 38.52 19.83
CA ALA A 495 14.98 37.10 20.09
C ALA A 495 15.62 36.72 21.44
N GLU A 496 14.99 37.08 22.57
CA GLU A 496 15.54 36.93 23.93
C GLU A 496 16.12 35.53 24.22
N ASP A 497 15.37 34.47 23.92
CA ASP A 497 15.80 33.07 24.13
C ASP A 497 17.04 32.66 23.32
N LEU A 498 17.26 33.33 22.19
CA LEU A 498 18.40 33.10 21.32
C LEU A 498 19.58 33.98 21.74
N GLU A 499 19.31 35.24 22.13
CA GLU A 499 20.32 36.16 22.68
C GLU A 499 21.00 35.54 23.89
N VAL A 500 20.22 35.06 24.87
CA VAL A 500 20.76 34.45 26.11
C VAL A 500 21.63 33.22 25.78
N PHE A 501 21.20 32.41 24.82
CA PHE A 501 21.93 31.22 24.41
C PHE A 501 23.24 31.57 23.69
N CYS A 502 23.19 32.44 22.68
CA CYS A 502 24.36 32.90 21.94
C CYS A 502 25.35 33.63 22.86
N PHE A 503 24.85 34.45 23.78
CA PHE A 503 25.68 35.14 24.77
C PHE A 503 26.43 34.16 25.68
N ARG A 504 25.74 33.14 26.22
CA ARG A 504 26.38 32.11 27.04
C ARG A 504 27.41 31.30 26.26
N PHE A 505 27.13 30.97 25.00
CA PHE A 505 28.10 30.31 24.12
C PHE A 505 29.34 31.19 23.91
N CYS A 506 29.16 32.47 23.58
CA CYS A 506 30.25 33.43 23.40
C CYS A 506 31.11 33.56 24.67
N VAL A 507 30.51 33.60 25.86
CA VAL A 507 31.24 33.69 27.13
C VAL A 507 32.02 32.40 27.43
N ASN A 508 31.44 31.22 27.18
CA ASN A 508 32.13 29.94 27.42
C ASN A 508 33.33 29.73 26.47
N HIS A 509 33.28 30.31 25.27
CA HIS A 509 34.33 30.21 24.25
C HIS A 509 35.07 31.54 24.03
N LEU A 510 35.07 32.44 25.02
CA LEU A 510 35.49 33.83 24.87
C LEU A 510 36.87 34.01 24.23
N THR A 511 37.86 33.21 24.66
CA THR A 511 39.22 33.26 24.10
C THR A 511 39.27 32.99 22.60
N GLN A 512 38.45 32.06 22.11
CA GLN A 512 38.41 31.71 20.69
C GLN A 512 37.52 32.68 19.91
N VAL A 513 36.39 33.10 20.48
CA VAL A 513 35.45 34.04 19.83
C VAL A 513 36.09 35.42 19.64
N THR A 514 36.88 35.91 20.59
CA THR A 514 37.61 37.20 20.45
C THR A 514 38.67 37.20 19.36
N GLN A 515 39.08 36.04 18.86
CA GLN A 515 40.03 35.91 17.75
C GLN A 515 39.35 35.84 16.38
N THR A 516 38.01 35.79 16.34
CA THR A 516 37.25 35.71 15.08
C THR A 516 37.12 37.08 14.41
N GLY A 517 37.09 37.11 13.07
CA GLY A 517 36.84 38.33 12.32
C GLY A 517 35.47 38.95 12.62
N ALA A 518 34.47 38.11 12.88
CA ALA A 518 33.12 38.53 13.25
C ALA A 518 33.08 39.42 14.50
N PHE A 519 33.87 39.11 15.53
CA PHE A 519 33.93 39.89 16.77
C PHE A 519 34.41 41.33 16.56
N TRP A 520 35.38 41.52 15.66
CA TRP A 520 35.99 42.82 15.38
C TRP A 520 35.24 43.68 14.37
N GLN A 521 34.27 43.10 13.65
CA GLN A 521 33.45 43.81 12.66
C GLN A 521 32.16 44.41 13.24
N VAL A 522 31.85 44.17 14.51
CA VAL A 522 30.58 44.61 15.13
C VAL A 522 30.65 46.05 15.64
N ASP A 523 29.48 46.69 15.67
CA ASP A 523 29.30 48.03 16.22
C ASP A 523 29.87 48.18 17.65
N GLY A 524 30.54 49.31 17.88
CA GLY A 524 31.24 49.60 19.13
C GLY A 524 30.31 49.76 20.34
N GLY A 525 29.03 50.08 20.13
CA GLY A 525 28.02 50.12 21.19
C GLY A 525 27.67 48.73 21.70
N MET A 526 27.37 47.81 20.77
CA MET A 526 27.07 46.40 21.10
C MET A 526 28.26 45.71 21.78
N LEU A 527 29.49 45.98 21.32
CA LEU A 527 30.70 45.42 21.92
C LEU A 527 30.88 45.86 23.38
N LYS A 528 30.65 47.15 23.68
CA LYS A 528 30.70 47.67 25.06
C LYS A 528 29.67 47.02 25.96
N GLU A 529 28.45 46.83 25.46
CA GLU A 529 27.38 46.18 26.21
C GLU A 529 27.72 44.69 26.48
N PHE A 530 28.23 43.99 25.47
CA PHE A 530 28.70 42.62 25.60
C PHE A 530 29.78 42.48 26.67
N ILE A 531 30.82 43.33 26.63
CA ILE A 531 31.90 43.32 27.62
C ILE A 531 31.37 43.64 29.03
N SER A 532 30.46 44.62 29.14
CA SER A 532 29.82 44.96 30.42
C SER A 532 29.02 43.77 30.98
N LYS A 533 28.17 43.12 30.17
CA LYS A 533 27.41 41.92 30.55
C LYS A 533 28.37 40.77 30.92
N ALA A 534 29.40 40.51 30.10
CA ALA A 534 30.37 39.43 30.34
C ALA A 534 31.17 39.62 31.64
N SER A 535 31.55 40.87 31.97
CA SER A 535 32.23 41.20 33.23
C SER A 535 31.39 40.91 34.47
N ARG A 536 30.08 41.18 34.41
CA ARG A 536 29.13 40.86 35.50
C ARG A 536 28.97 39.35 35.67
N CYS A 537 29.07 38.59 34.59
CA CYS A 537 29.02 37.13 34.61
C CYS A 537 30.34 36.46 35.05
N GLY A 538 31.37 37.24 35.40
CA GLY A 538 32.66 36.70 35.85
C GLY A 538 33.54 36.14 34.73
N ALA A 539 33.24 36.45 33.47
CA ALA A 539 33.97 35.93 32.30
C ALA A 539 35.45 36.33 32.23
N PHE A 540 35.85 37.36 33.00
CA PHE A 540 37.22 37.87 33.08
C PHE A 540 37.90 37.61 34.43
N LYS A 541 37.31 36.77 35.30
CA LYS A 541 37.96 36.32 36.53
C LYS A 541 38.89 35.15 36.18
N ASN A 542 40.19 35.35 36.37
CA ASN A 542 41.19 34.29 36.34
C ASN A 542 40.99 33.29 37.49
#